data_AF-A0A6P2CMA5-F1
#
_entry.id   AF-A0A6P2CMA5-F1
#
_cell.length_a   1.000
_cell.length_b   1.000
_cell.length_c   1.000
_cell.angle_alpha   90.00
_cell.angle_beta   90.00
_cell.angle_gamma   90.00
#
_symmetry.space_group_name_H-M   'P 1'
#
loop_
_entity.id
_entity.type
_entity.pdbx_description
1 polymer ?
#
loop_
_entity_poly.entity_id
_entity_poly.type
_entity_poly.pdbx_seq_one_letter_code
_entity_poly.pdbx_strand_id
1 'polypeptide(L)'
;MTKTTRNILTILGTVVLMGIMFISGLLSLDATNDQISEQKSIIMVTLAVGGLVSVIFSALISKLFIFLAQLGQEVKQSVSFMNSWYATVVSMLPFAVINAFLVIVLNLYKDTNKIASIVSSVISTLLYVLIVRQDSTISKRTQIIYIVISLVLSIGMSLAF
;
A
#
# COMPACT_ATOMS: atom_id res chain seq x y z
N MET A 1 13.63 6.94 -16.16
CA MET A 1 14.32 6.03 -15.22
C MET A 1 14.55 4.68 -15.90
N THR A 2 15.67 3.99 -15.69
CA THR A 2 15.90 2.68 -16.33
C THR A 2 15.04 1.59 -15.67
N LYS A 3 14.73 0.51 -16.42
CA LYS A 3 13.99 -0.65 -15.88
C LYS A 3 14.71 -1.26 -14.66
N THR A 4 16.03 -1.36 -14.73
CA THR A 4 16.86 -1.91 -13.65
C THR A 4 16.78 -1.06 -12.39
N THR A 5 16.93 0.26 -12.50
CA THR A 5 16.80 1.18 -11.37
C THR A 5 15.41 1.09 -10.73
N ARG A 6 14.35 0.94 -11.54
CA ARG A 6 12.98 0.78 -11.02
C ARG A 6 12.79 -0.50 -10.25
N ASN A 7 13.34 -1.60 -10.75
CA ASN A 7 13.24 -2.88 -10.06
C ASN A 7 13.96 -2.84 -8.72
N ILE A 8 15.17 -2.28 -8.69
CA ILE A 8 15.95 -2.10 -7.45
C ILE A 8 15.18 -1.24 -6.44
N LEU A 9 14.65 -0.10 -6.87
CA LEU A 9 13.86 0.79 -6.00
C LEU A 9 12.58 0.12 -5.48
N THR A 10 11.94 -0.73 -6.28
CA THR A 10 10.75 -1.47 -5.85
C THR A 10 11.10 -2.46 -4.74
N ILE A 11 12.20 -3.19 -4.90
CA ILE A 11 12.67 -4.17 -3.90
C ILE A 11 13.09 -3.45 -2.63
N LEU A 12 13.95 -2.43 -2.74
CA LEU A 12 14.41 -1.65 -1.58
C LEU A 12 13.24 -0.99 -0.85
N GLY A 13 12.31 -0.37 -1.58
CA GLY A 13 11.13 0.25 -0.99
C GLY A 13 10.20 -0.77 -0.31
N THR A 14 10.08 -1.99 -0.86
CA THR A 14 9.33 -3.08 -0.20
C THR A 14 10.00 -3.47 1.11
N VAL A 15 11.33 -3.63 1.14
CA VAL A 15 12.09 -3.95 2.36
C VAL A 15 11.91 -2.86 3.42
N VAL A 16 11.98 -1.59 3.02
CA VAL A 16 11.76 -0.45 3.93
C VAL A 16 10.34 -0.44 4.47
N LEU A 17 9.32 -0.62 3.62
CA LEU A 17 7.92 -0.72 4.04
C LEU A 17 7.71 -1.85 5.05
N MET A 18 8.29 -3.03 4.78
CA MET A 18 8.24 -4.15 5.71
C MET A 18 8.89 -3.81 7.05
N GLY A 19 10.05 -3.15 7.04
CA GLY A 19 10.73 -2.73 8.26
C GLY A 19 9.85 -1.80 9.09
N ILE A 20 9.18 -0.83 8.45
CA ILE A 20 8.25 0.09 9.13
C ILE A 20 7.05 -0.68 9.71
N MET A 21 6.43 -1.57 8.94
CA MET A 21 5.29 -2.38 9.41
C MET A 21 5.69 -3.28 10.56
N PHE A 22 6.87 -3.88 10.50
CA PHE A 22 7.42 -4.75 11.53
C PHE A 22 7.63 -4.01 12.86
N ILE A 23 8.29 -2.83 12.81
CA ILE A 23 8.51 -2.00 14.00
C ILE A 23 7.19 -1.53 14.59
N SER A 24 6.25 -1.07 13.75
CA SER A 24 4.93 -0.62 14.21
C SER A 24 4.15 -1.76 14.89
N GLY A 25 4.17 -2.95 14.29
CA GLY A 25 3.56 -4.15 14.87
C GLY A 25 4.19 -4.58 16.21
N LEU A 26 5.52 -4.53 16.32
CA LEU A 26 6.25 -4.83 17.56
C LEU A 26 5.86 -3.90 18.71
N LEU A 27 5.77 -2.59 18.43
CA LEU A 27 5.39 -1.60 19.44
C LEU A 27 3.95 -1.77 19.92
N SER A 28 3.05 -2.23 19.03
CA SER A 28 1.68 -2.58 19.42
C SER A 28 1.62 -3.79 20.35
N LEU A 29 2.60 -4.70 20.28
CA LEU A 29 2.67 -5.93 21.08
C LEU A 29 3.28 -5.69 22.47
N ASP A 30 4.25 -4.79 22.61
CA ASP A 30 4.82 -4.42 23.93
C ASP A 30 3.79 -3.78 24.86
N ALA A 31 2.69 -3.24 24.31
CA ALA A 31 1.55 -2.74 25.09
C ALA A 31 0.66 -3.87 25.68
N THR A 32 0.84 -5.11 25.24
CA THR A 32 0.12 -6.30 25.70
C THR A 32 1.09 -7.26 26.40
N ASN A 33 1.11 -7.20 27.73
CA ASN A 33 1.88 -8.02 28.68
C ASN A 33 2.46 -9.35 28.17
N ASP A 34 3.74 -9.59 28.51
CA ASP A 34 4.45 -10.87 28.64
C ASP A 34 3.77 -12.11 28.05
N GLN A 35 3.78 -12.19 26.72
CA GLN A 35 3.56 -13.47 26.03
C GLN A 35 4.90 -14.20 25.87
N ILE A 36 4.89 -15.46 26.30
CA ILE A 36 5.98 -16.44 26.28
C ILE A 36 6.69 -16.41 24.91
N SER A 37 8.03 -16.47 24.91
CA SER A 37 8.87 -16.16 23.73
C SER A 37 8.56 -16.95 22.45
N GLU A 38 7.91 -18.12 22.55
CA GLU A 38 7.41 -18.90 21.40
C GLU A 38 6.25 -18.23 20.67
N GLN A 39 5.35 -17.53 21.35
CA GLN A 39 4.28 -16.77 20.68
C GLN A 39 4.82 -15.53 19.98
N LYS A 40 5.84 -14.87 20.55
CA LYS A 40 6.47 -13.69 19.93
C LYS A 40 7.11 -14.03 18.58
N SER A 41 7.76 -15.19 18.44
CA SER A 41 8.38 -15.60 17.16
C SER A 41 7.34 -15.88 16.07
N ILE A 42 6.24 -16.54 16.42
CA ILE A 42 5.12 -16.79 15.49
C ILE A 42 4.51 -15.46 15.04
N ILE A 43 4.23 -14.55 15.97
CA ILE A 43 3.67 -13.23 15.66
C ILE A 43 4.62 -12.43 14.75
N MET A 44 5.94 -12.48 14.99
CA MET A 44 6.93 -11.83 14.13
C MET A 44 6.93 -12.38 12.70
N VAL A 45 6.83 -13.71 12.55
CA VAL A 45 6.72 -14.35 11.22
C VAL A 45 5.41 -13.96 10.55
N THR A 46 4.30 -13.94 11.28
CA THR A 46 2.99 -13.52 10.74
C THR A 46 3.01 -12.06 10.28
N LEU A 47 3.64 -11.16 11.04
CA LEU A 47 3.78 -9.75 10.64
C LEU A 47 4.64 -9.59 9.38
N ALA A 48 5.77 -10.29 9.31
CA ALA A 48 6.68 -10.22 8.16
C ALA A 48 6.04 -10.82 6.89
N VAL A 49 5.49 -12.02 6.99
CA VAL A 49 4.82 -12.71 5.87
C VAL A 49 3.55 -11.97 5.47
N GLY A 50 2.73 -11.56 6.45
CA GLY A 50 1.51 -10.81 6.22
C GLY A 50 1.77 -9.46 5.53
N GLY A 51 2.81 -8.74 5.95
CA GLY A 51 3.23 -7.49 5.31
C GLY A 51 3.65 -7.70 3.85
N LEU A 52 4.47 -8.71 3.56
CA LEU A 52 4.85 -9.06 2.18
C LEU A 52 3.64 -9.40 1.32
N VAL A 53 2.79 -10.30 1.81
CA VAL A 53 1.59 -10.73 1.10
C VAL A 53 0.68 -9.54 0.85
N SER A 54 0.50 -8.64 1.84
CA SER A 54 -0.30 -7.43 1.71
C SER A 54 0.20 -6.51 0.58
N VAL A 55 1.50 -6.24 0.50
CA VAL A 55 2.09 -5.38 -0.55
C VAL A 55 1.93 -6.00 -1.94
N ILE A 56 2.24 -7.30 -2.08
CA ILE A 56 2.13 -8.02 -3.35
C ILE A 56 0.66 -8.10 -3.79
N PHE A 57 -0.23 -8.45 -2.87
CA PHE A 57 -1.66 -8.57 -3.15
C PHE A 57 -2.27 -7.23 -3.52
N SER A 58 -1.88 -6.14 -2.85
CA SER A 58 -2.27 -4.77 -3.20
C SER A 58 -1.83 -4.40 -4.62
N ALA A 59 -0.60 -4.75 -5.01
CA ALA A 59 -0.13 -4.52 -6.38
C ALA A 59 -0.91 -5.32 -7.44
N LEU A 60 -1.34 -6.54 -7.11
CA LEU A 60 -2.16 -7.38 -7.97
C LEU A 60 -3.59 -6.83 -8.11
N ILE A 61 -4.22 -6.44 -6.99
CA ILE A 61 -5.55 -5.82 -6.99
C ILE A 61 -5.53 -4.52 -7.79
N SER A 62 -4.56 -3.63 -7.59
CA SER A 62 -4.49 -2.38 -8.34
C SER A 62 -4.34 -2.61 -9.84
N LYS A 63 -3.55 -3.61 -10.23
CA LYS A 63 -3.46 -4.03 -11.65
C LYS A 63 -4.81 -4.54 -12.17
N LEU A 64 -5.52 -5.37 -11.39
CA LEU A 64 -6.84 -5.87 -11.75
C LEU A 64 -7.85 -4.74 -11.92
N PHE A 65 -7.86 -3.76 -11.00
CA PHE A 65 -8.76 -2.61 -11.09
C PHE A 65 -8.43 -1.69 -12.26
N ILE A 66 -7.16 -1.54 -12.65
CA ILE A 66 -6.81 -0.86 -13.89
C ILE A 66 -7.40 -1.61 -15.09
N PHE A 67 -7.32 -2.94 -15.11
CA PHE A 67 -7.93 -3.75 -16.16
C PHE A 67 -9.45 -3.57 -16.21
N LEU A 68 -10.13 -3.60 -15.07
CA LEU A 68 -11.57 -3.33 -14.98
C LEU A 68 -11.92 -1.92 -15.46
N ALA A 69 -11.11 -0.92 -15.09
CA ALA A 69 -11.29 0.47 -15.51
C ALA A 69 -11.12 0.68 -17.04
N GLN A 70 -10.51 -0.29 -17.74
CA GLN A 70 -10.36 -0.29 -19.19
C GLN A 70 -11.45 -1.07 -19.94
N LEU A 71 -12.35 -1.76 -19.23
CA LEU A 71 -13.47 -2.47 -19.89
C LEU A 71 -14.32 -1.47 -20.69
N GLY A 72 -14.55 -1.76 -21.96
CA GLY A 72 -15.28 -0.88 -22.88
C GLY A 72 -14.47 0.26 -23.50
N GLN A 73 -13.14 0.30 -23.33
CA GLN A 73 -12.26 1.22 -24.06
C GLN A 73 -11.69 0.56 -25.33
N GLU A 74 -11.62 1.31 -26.43
CA GLU A 74 -11.14 0.81 -27.73
C GLU A 74 -9.66 0.42 -27.72
N VAL A 75 -8.84 1.11 -26.92
CA VAL A 75 -7.41 0.81 -26.76
C VAL A 75 -7.15 0.28 -25.36
N LYS A 76 -6.85 -1.02 -25.25
CA LYS A 76 -6.45 -1.66 -24.00
C LYS A 76 -4.97 -1.37 -23.72
N GLN A 77 -4.65 -0.85 -22.55
CA GLN A 77 -3.29 -0.51 -22.16
C GLN A 77 -2.84 -1.44 -21.05
N SER A 78 -1.75 -2.18 -21.26
CA SER A 78 -1.30 -3.16 -20.27
C SER A 78 -0.36 -2.51 -19.24
N VAL A 79 -0.70 -2.67 -17.97
CA VAL A 79 0.20 -2.32 -16.86
C VAL A 79 0.93 -3.59 -16.44
N SER A 80 2.26 -3.58 -16.54
CA SER A 80 3.07 -4.71 -16.09
C SER A 80 2.96 -4.87 -14.56
N PHE A 81 3.10 -6.10 -14.07
CA PHE A 81 3.09 -6.34 -12.61
C PHE A 81 4.18 -5.50 -11.92
N MET A 82 5.35 -5.39 -12.53
CA MET A 82 6.47 -4.62 -11.95
C MET A 82 6.19 -3.12 -11.89
N ASN A 83 5.47 -2.55 -12.87
CA ASN A 83 5.03 -1.15 -12.81
C ASN A 83 3.99 -0.95 -11.71
N SER A 84 3.05 -1.88 -11.57
CA SER A 84 2.04 -1.83 -10.51
C SER A 84 2.71 -1.92 -9.13
N TRP A 85 3.61 -2.87 -8.94
CA TRP A 85 4.32 -3.06 -7.68
C TRP A 85 5.16 -1.84 -7.31
N TYR A 86 5.93 -1.30 -8.27
CA TYR A 86 6.67 -0.05 -8.06
C TYR A 86 5.74 1.09 -7.61
N ALA A 87 4.63 1.30 -8.31
CA ALA A 87 3.67 2.35 -7.99
C ALA A 87 3.04 2.14 -6.60
N THR A 88 2.73 0.89 -6.21
CA THR A 88 2.21 0.56 -4.89
C THR A 88 3.21 0.89 -3.78
N VAL A 89 4.48 0.47 -3.94
CA VAL A 89 5.51 0.72 -2.94
C VAL A 89 5.76 2.22 -2.76
N VAL A 90 5.92 2.95 -3.87
CA VAL A 90 6.22 4.39 -3.82
C VAL A 90 5.03 5.21 -3.29
N SER A 91 3.79 4.78 -3.53
CA SER A 91 2.60 5.46 -2.99
C SER A 91 2.36 5.22 -1.50
N MET A 92 2.73 4.04 -0.99
CA MET A 92 2.55 3.70 0.43
C MET A 92 3.67 4.25 1.33
N LEU A 93 4.90 4.36 0.83
CA LEU A 93 6.08 4.76 1.60
C LEU A 93 5.91 6.07 2.40
N PRO A 94 5.47 7.19 1.80
CA PRO A 94 5.35 8.47 2.52
C PRO A 94 4.43 8.36 3.75
N PHE A 95 3.30 7.66 3.61
CA PHE A 95 2.35 7.49 4.71
C PHE A 95 2.83 6.50 5.74
N ALA A 96 3.50 5.42 5.34
CA ALA A 96 4.11 4.50 6.29
C ALA A 96 5.12 5.24 7.19
N VAL A 97 5.96 6.09 6.62
CA VAL A 97 6.94 6.91 7.37
C VAL A 97 6.24 7.93 8.27
N ILE A 98 5.28 8.70 7.75
CA ILE A 98 4.55 9.69 8.55
C ILE A 98 3.79 9.02 9.69
N ASN A 99 3.09 7.91 9.41
CA ASN A 99 2.33 7.17 10.42
C ASN A 99 3.25 6.61 11.50
N ALA A 100 4.37 6.00 11.12
CA ALA A 100 5.37 5.54 12.07
C ALA A 100 5.92 6.69 12.92
N PHE A 101 6.20 7.86 12.32
CA PHE A 101 6.63 9.02 13.10
C PHE A 101 5.57 9.49 14.10
N LEU A 102 4.31 9.61 13.66
CA LEU A 102 3.22 10.11 14.52
C LEU A 102 2.87 9.13 15.66
N VAL A 103 2.89 7.83 15.40
CA VAL A 103 2.56 6.79 16.40
C VAL A 103 3.76 6.51 17.31
N ILE A 104 4.96 6.33 16.75
CA ILE A 104 6.14 5.88 17.51
C ILE A 104 6.82 7.05 18.22
N VAL A 105 7.03 8.17 17.53
CA VAL A 105 7.80 9.31 18.08
C VAL A 105 6.90 10.23 18.89
N LEU A 106 5.69 10.51 18.39
CA LEU A 106 4.80 11.49 19.02
C LEU A 106 3.66 10.87 19.82
N ASN A 107 3.45 9.54 19.76
CA ASN A 107 2.38 8.83 20.46
C ASN A 107 1.00 9.49 20.30
N LEU A 108 0.73 10.07 19.13
CA LEU A 108 -0.38 11.01 18.92
C LEU A 108 -1.73 10.34 18.71
N TYR A 109 -1.78 9.09 18.26
CA TYR A 109 -3.01 8.34 18.09
C TYR A 109 -2.77 6.82 18.11
N LYS A 110 -3.81 6.07 18.52
CA LYS A 110 -3.81 4.61 18.44
C LYS A 110 -3.89 4.17 16.98
N ASP A 111 -3.27 3.04 16.65
CA ASP A 111 -3.22 2.43 15.30
C ASP A 111 -4.59 2.24 14.61
N THR A 112 -5.70 2.39 15.34
CA THR A 112 -7.08 2.25 14.87
C THR A 112 -7.76 3.55 14.42
N ASN A 113 -7.01 4.64 14.18
CA ASN A 113 -7.60 5.88 13.68
C ASN A 113 -8.15 5.72 12.24
N LYS A 114 -9.47 5.47 12.15
CA LYS A 114 -10.19 5.28 10.88
C LYS A 114 -10.04 6.46 9.91
N ILE A 115 -10.01 7.70 10.41
CA ILE A 115 -9.89 8.90 9.57
C ILE A 115 -8.50 8.97 8.93
N ALA A 116 -7.44 8.73 9.71
CA ALA A 116 -6.08 8.70 9.18
C ALA A 116 -5.89 7.58 8.14
N SER A 117 -6.52 6.42 8.36
CA SER A 117 -6.52 5.30 7.42
C SER A 117 -7.21 5.65 6.08
N ILE A 118 -8.39 6.28 6.13
CA ILE A 118 -9.10 6.73 4.92
C ILE A 118 -8.25 7.73 4.13
N VAL A 119 -7.71 8.76 4.80
CA VAL A 119 -6.89 9.80 4.15
C VAL A 119 -5.64 9.19 3.50
N SER A 120 -4.94 8.31 4.23
CA SER A 120 -3.78 7.58 3.72
C SER A 120 -4.13 6.75 2.48
N SER A 121 -5.25 6.01 2.52
CA SER A 121 -5.72 5.21 1.40
C SER A 121 -6.00 6.07 0.16
N VAL A 122 -6.74 7.17 0.32
CA VAL A 122 -7.08 8.08 -0.79
C VAL A 122 -5.83 8.67 -1.44
N ILE A 123 -4.90 9.19 -0.64
CA ILE A 123 -3.70 9.83 -1.19
C ILE A 123 -2.78 8.78 -1.81
N SER A 124 -2.63 7.60 -1.21
CA SER A 124 -1.89 6.48 -1.79
C SER A 124 -2.47 6.08 -3.16
N THR A 125 -3.80 5.96 -3.27
CA THR A 125 -4.48 5.72 -4.55
C THR A 125 -4.17 6.82 -5.57
N LEU A 126 -4.23 8.09 -5.19
CA LEU A 126 -3.92 9.20 -6.10
C LEU A 126 -2.45 9.14 -6.57
N LEU A 127 -1.51 8.93 -5.65
CA LEU A 127 -0.09 8.79 -5.96
C LEU A 127 0.18 7.59 -6.87
N TYR A 128 -0.40 6.43 -6.57
CA TYR A 128 -0.28 5.22 -7.38
C TYR A 128 -0.67 5.51 -8.83
N VAL A 129 -1.84 6.13 -9.02
CA VAL A 129 -2.38 6.43 -10.34
C VAL A 129 -1.53 7.46 -11.09
N LEU A 130 -1.03 8.48 -10.40
CA LEU A 130 -0.12 9.46 -10.99
C LEU A 130 1.17 8.79 -11.47
N ILE A 131 1.74 7.88 -10.68
CA ILE A 131 2.96 7.14 -11.02
C ILE A 131 2.71 6.24 -12.24
N VAL A 132 1.62 5.46 -12.26
CA VAL A 132 1.30 4.59 -13.39
C VAL A 132 1.02 5.39 -14.67
N ARG A 133 0.53 6.63 -14.55
CA ARG A 133 0.26 7.50 -15.71
C ARG A 133 1.51 8.18 -16.27
N GLN A 134 2.60 8.35 -15.51
CA GLN A 134 3.79 9.11 -15.95
C GLN A 134 4.34 8.65 -17.31
N ASP A 135 4.36 7.34 -17.58
CA ASP A 135 4.85 6.76 -18.84
C ASP A 135 3.72 6.54 -19.88
N SER A 136 2.60 7.28 -19.79
CA SER A 136 1.39 7.09 -20.60
C SER A 136 0.85 5.65 -20.59
N THR A 137 1.17 4.88 -19.53
CA THR A 137 0.77 3.47 -19.41
C THR A 137 -0.75 3.32 -19.24
N ILE A 138 -1.43 4.39 -18.78
CA ILE A 138 -2.90 4.45 -18.70
C ILE A 138 -3.42 5.78 -19.25
N SER A 139 -4.62 5.76 -19.82
CA SER A 139 -5.32 6.91 -20.38
C SER A 139 -5.93 7.77 -19.26
N LYS A 140 -6.25 9.04 -19.57
CA LYS A 140 -6.98 9.93 -18.65
C LYS A 140 -8.33 9.33 -18.24
N ARG A 141 -9.01 8.61 -19.14
CA ARG A 141 -10.30 7.97 -18.88
C ARG A 141 -10.15 6.83 -17.87
N THR A 142 -9.17 5.94 -18.09
CA THR A 142 -8.83 4.86 -17.13
C THR A 142 -8.45 5.41 -15.77
N GLN A 143 -7.71 6.52 -15.74
CA GLN A 143 -7.32 7.21 -14.52
C GLN A 143 -8.54 7.57 -13.66
N ILE A 144 -9.52 8.24 -14.27
CA ILE A 144 -10.73 8.72 -13.57
C ILE A 144 -11.55 7.54 -13.06
N ILE A 145 -11.79 6.53 -13.92
CA ILE A 145 -12.60 5.35 -13.55
C ILE A 145 -11.94 4.59 -12.39
N TYR A 146 -10.62 4.39 -12.43
CA TYR A 146 -9.90 3.73 -11.35
C TYR A 146 -9.97 4.51 -10.03
N ILE A 147 -9.81 5.84 -10.08
CA ILE A 147 -9.90 6.69 -8.89
C ILE A 147 -11.29 6.54 -8.25
N VAL A 148 -12.36 6.59 -9.06
CA VAL A 148 -13.73 6.44 -8.57
C VAL A 148 -13.95 5.08 -7.92
N ILE A 149 -13.57 3.99 -8.59
CA ILE A 149 -13.71 2.63 -8.04
C ILE A 149 -12.95 2.50 -6.72
N SER A 150 -11.70 2.96 -6.69
CA SER A 150 -10.84 2.83 -5.52
C SER A 150 -11.35 3.66 -4.34
N LEU A 151 -11.82 4.89 -4.57
CA LEU A 151 -12.42 5.73 -3.52
C LEU A 151 -13.66 5.09 -2.92
N VAL A 152 -14.57 4.60 -3.76
CA VAL A 152 -15.82 3.97 -3.31
C VAL A 152 -15.51 2.72 -2.48
N LEU A 153 -14.56 1.90 -2.91
CA LEU A 153 -14.15 0.71 -2.17
C LEU A 153 -13.44 1.05 -0.85
N SER A 154 -12.51 2.00 -0.85
CA SER A 154 -11.79 2.40 0.37
C SER A 154 -12.72 2.98 1.43
N ILE A 155 -13.66 3.85 1.02
CA ILE A 155 -14.66 4.42 1.93
C ILE A 155 -15.63 3.32 2.39
N GLY A 156 -16.12 2.49 1.46
CA GLY A 156 -17.05 1.40 1.76
C GLY A 156 -16.47 0.39 2.76
N MET A 157 -15.22 -0.04 2.57
CA MET A 157 -14.55 -0.94 3.51
C MET A 157 -14.32 -0.29 4.87
N SER A 158 -13.97 1.00 4.92
CA SER A 158 -13.75 1.69 6.20
C SER A 158 -15.04 1.99 6.98
N LEU A 159 -16.20 1.97 6.34
CA LEU A 159 -17.51 2.18 6.97
C LEU A 159 -18.18 0.84 7.36
N ALA A 160 -17.88 -0.23 6.62
CA ALA A 160 -18.45 -1.56 6.88
C ALA A 160 -17.79 -2.29 8.08
N PHE A 161 -16.56 -1.92 8.43
CA PHE A 161 -15.75 -2.46 9.53
C PHE A 161 -15.23 -1.32 10.42
#